data_AF-A0AAD9AL83-F1
#
_entry.id   AF-A0AAD9AL83-F1
#
_cell.length_a   1.000
_cell.length_b   1.000
_cell.length_c   1.000
_cell.angle_alpha   90.00
_cell.angle_beta   90.00
_cell.angle_gamma   90.00
#
_symmetry.space_group_name_H-M   'P 1'
#
loop_
_entity.id
_entity.type
_entity.pdbx_description
1 polymer ?
#
loop_
_entity_poly.entity_id
_entity_poly.type
_entity_poly.pdbx_seq_one_letter_code
_entity_poly.pdbx_strand_id
1 'polypeptide(L)'
;MATLPPFALFPSSKWRSHLTPQDWNALIDAWTTLSQAYLAQTDAQLSKAVSKDDSLPAFLSTFITEVAEASPAATIGSSAPAKVLLRTAFTLTARLLTLSSPPPIPLTTPTFLASFSKLFRKNAPSVLTKAWKAHAAAFETSLAGLKKSLTQSLEAGMKADLKSLESRLAGLNHLLHASPDAAGFFLAGSDFSDGLVSAFKITNPPLRKVLITTMYLCLIGLTEGETPRFGMLADVLFSLKSAAETHKAGPLNVNDSLLAELVTVTPVLKQLLKRAEEKGAASTALKTRISALEGFKKPGGGFMRPKRLVKRKVDKGKGVVDAEDVQAELHIHRQSQIALIQDLFPDLGSAFVSKLFDEFGDDTEVVTSHLLEDDLPPHLRDLNRGEQLITQDRAALRPRHRTQTHTTTTPPTPQRLRRRRTRQTRPRCLQTPLRQAKPRKDSRRRAQRPLHRAQQGRHPLGPRGVRLRRRRARRHLRRRRRRRHRRRRRQRGGRRAKRRQRGDAVQGVPGGSDCV
;
A
#
# COMPACT_ATOMS: atom_id res chain seq x y z
N MET A 1 8.14 17.06 -48.82
CA MET A 1 7.59 16.19 -47.75
C MET A 1 6.75 17.07 -46.84
N ALA A 2 5.49 16.72 -46.61
CA ALA A 2 4.62 17.52 -45.75
C ALA A 2 5.01 17.39 -44.27
N THR A 3 5.14 18.51 -43.57
CA THR A 3 5.33 18.53 -42.11
C THR A 3 3.98 18.26 -41.45
N LEU A 4 3.90 17.27 -40.56
CA LEU A 4 2.69 17.02 -39.78
C LEU A 4 2.43 18.18 -38.79
N PRO A 5 1.17 18.53 -38.50
CA PRO A 5 0.85 19.60 -37.55
C PRO A 5 1.20 19.19 -36.11
N PRO A 6 1.53 20.17 -35.24
CA PRO A 6 1.86 19.91 -33.84
C PRO A 6 0.64 19.41 -33.05
N PHE A 7 0.88 18.65 -31.98
CA PHE A 7 -0.18 18.22 -31.07
C PHE A 7 -0.61 19.33 -30.11
N ALA A 8 -1.93 19.46 -29.91
CA ALA A 8 -2.47 20.08 -28.71
C ALA A 8 -2.31 19.14 -27.50
N LEU A 9 -2.02 19.70 -26.32
CA LEU A 9 -1.97 18.93 -25.07
C LEU A 9 -3.33 18.30 -24.74
N PHE A 10 -3.33 17.18 -24.04
CA PHE A 10 -4.59 16.57 -23.59
C PHE A 10 -5.18 17.38 -22.42
N PRO A 11 -6.47 17.75 -22.45
CA PRO A 11 -7.06 18.65 -21.48
C PRO A 11 -7.30 18.00 -20.12
N SER A 12 -7.03 18.78 -19.07
CA SER A 12 -7.28 18.35 -17.69
C SER A 12 -8.75 18.06 -17.43
N SER A 13 -9.05 17.23 -16.43
CA SER A 13 -10.42 16.91 -16.02
C SER A 13 -11.32 18.13 -15.77
N LYS A 14 -10.75 19.27 -15.35
CA LYS A 14 -11.48 20.54 -15.13
C LYS A 14 -11.86 21.24 -16.43
N TRP A 15 -11.09 21.03 -17.50
CA TRP A 15 -11.41 21.59 -18.81
C TRP A 15 -12.40 20.70 -19.56
N ARG A 16 -12.27 19.37 -19.41
CA ARG A 16 -13.18 18.38 -20.01
C ARG A 16 -14.65 18.57 -19.61
N SER A 17 -14.93 19.08 -18.41
CA SER A 17 -16.30 19.42 -17.98
C SER A 17 -16.91 20.65 -18.65
N HIS A 18 -16.16 21.40 -19.46
CA HIS A 18 -16.64 22.56 -20.23
C HIS A 18 -16.84 22.27 -21.72
N LEU A 19 -16.52 21.06 -22.18
CA LEU A 19 -16.63 20.68 -23.60
C LEU A 19 -17.97 19.99 -23.85
N THR A 20 -18.58 20.24 -25.00
CA THR A 20 -19.76 19.47 -25.42
C THR A 20 -19.35 18.05 -25.81
N PRO A 21 -20.25 17.05 -25.77
CA PRO A 21 -19.95 15.71 -26.26
C PRO A 21 -19.52 15.68 -27.73
N GLN A 22 -20.02 16.62 -28.55
CA GLN A 22 -19.66 16.74 -29.96
C GLN A 22 -18.21 17.23 -30.13
N ASP A 23 -17.84 18.32 -29.44
CA ASP A 23 -16.45 18.82 -29.46
C ASP A 23 -15.48 17.78 -28.93
N TRP A 24 -15.88 17.04 -27.89
CA TRP A 24 -15.07 15.99 -27.29
C TRP A 24 -14.77 14.85 -28.26
N ASN A 25 -15.78 14.38 -28.99
CA ASN A 25 -15.60 13.34 -30.00
C ASN A 25 -14.74 13.85 -31.16
N ALA A 26 -14.97 15.07 -31.65
CA ALA A 26 -14.15 15.68 -32.71
C ALA A 26 -12.67 15.81 -32.32
N LEU A 27 -12.38 16.16 -31.06
CA LEU A 27 -11.01 16.19 -30.53
C LEU A 27 -10.39 14.78 -30.45
N ILE A 28 -11.15 13.76 -30.02
CA ILE A 28 -10.68 12.37 -30.04
C ILE A 28 -10.36 11.92 -31.46
N ASP A 29 -11.21 12.21 -32.45
CA ASP A 29 -10.99 11.84 -33.85
C ASP A 29 -9.78 12.57 -34.45
N ALA A 30 -9.60 13.86 -34.13
CA ALA A 30 -8.42 14.63 -34.53
C ALA A 30 -7.12 14.07 -33.93
N TRP A 31 -7.08 13.82 -32.61
CA TRP A 31 -5.92 13.19 -31.95
C TRP A 31 -5.65 11.77 -32.48
N THR A 32 -6.70 11.00 -32.79
CA THR A 32 -6.59 9.65 -33.36
C THR A 32 -5.94 9.70 -34.73
N THR A 33 -6.46 10.53 -35.63
CA THR A 33 -5.98 10.71 -37.00
C THR A 33 -4.53 11.20 -37.00
N LEU A 34 -4.20 12.19 -36.17
CA LEU A 34 -2.83 12.70 -36.06
C LEU A 34 -1.87 11.65 -35.47
N SER A 35 -2.30 10.89 -34.45
CA SER A 35 -1.51 9.80 -33.88
C SER A 35 -1.23 8.69 -34.91
N GLN A 36 -2.20 8.37 -35.78
CA GLN A 36 -1.99 7.43 -36.88
C GLN A 36 -1.00 7.97 -37.92
N ALA A 37 -1.12 9.25 -38.31
CA ALA A 37 -0.21 9.88 -39.27
C ALA A 37 1.24 9.92 -38.77
N TYR A 38 1.47 10.20 -37.48
CA TYR A 38 2.79 10.10 -36.85
C TYR A 38 3.26 8.65 -36.73
N LEU A 39 2.37 7.69 -36.48
CA LEU A 39 2.74 6.27 -36.40
C LEU A 39 3.14 5.69 -37.77
N ALA A 40 2.58 6.20 -38.86
CA ALA A 40 2.95 5.84 -40.24
C ALA A 40 4.33 6.36 -40.67
N GLN A 41 4.95 7.30 -39.92
CA GLN A 41 6.31 7.76 -40.19
C GLN A 41 7.34 6.67 -39.89
N THR A 42 8.44 6.63 -40.67
CA THR A 42 9.62 5.81 -40.36
C THR A 42 10.30 6.26 -39.06
N ASP A 43 11.11 5.40 -38.45
CA ASP A 43 11.81 5.71 -37.19
C ASP A 43 12.72 6.95 -37.30
N ALA A 44 13.36 7.14 -38.46
CA ALA A 44 14.19 8.31 -38.76
C ALA A 44 13.37 9.61 -38.87
N GLN A 45 12.21 9.56 -39.55
CA GLN A 45 11.29 10.70 -39.66
C GLN A 45 10.68 11.05 -38.29
N LEU A 46 10.23 10.05 -37.53
CA LEU A 46 9.64 10.24 -36.20
C LEU A 46 10.65 10.86 -35.22
N SER A 47 11.89 10.35 -35.21
CA SER A 47 12.96 10.89 -34.36
C SER A 47 13.29 12.34 -34.75
N LYS A 48 13.41 12.63 -36.05
CA LYS A 48 13.64 13.99 -36.57
C LYS A 48 12.50 14.96 -36.27
N ALA A 49 11.25 14.49 -36.25
CA ALA A 49 10.09 15.29 -35.87
C ALA A 49 10.13 15.64 -34.37
N VAL A 50 10.38 14.65 -33.51
CA VAL A 50 10.44 14.86 -32.05
C VAL A 50 11.66 15.70 -31.62
N SER A 51 12.78 15.63 -32.33
CA SER A 51 13.91 16.56 -32.09
C SER A 51 13.64 18.01 -32.52
N LYS A 52 12.55 18.27 -33.26
CA LYS A 52 12.14 19.62 -33.69
C LYS A 52 10.96 20.17 -32.88
N ASP A 53 10.08 19.30 -32.42
CA ASP A 53 8.85 19.66 -31.73
C ASP A 53 8.52 18.68 -30.59
N ASP A 54 8.48 19.22 -29.36
CA ASP A 54 8.13 18.49 -28.14
C ASP A 54 6.62 18.27 -27.96
N SER A 55 5.77 18.77 -28.88
CA SER A 55 4.30 18.66 -28.77
C SER A 55 3.81 17.22 -28.63
N LEU A 56 4.34 16.28 -29.44
CA LEU A 56 3.97 14.85 -29.37
C LEU A 56 4.35 14.21 -28.02
N PRO A 57 5.60 14.29 -27.53
CA PRO A 57 5.95 13.86 -26.17
C PRO A 57 5.09 14.50 -25.07
N ALA A 58 4.77 15.78 -25.16
CA ALA A 58 3.97 16.49 -24.17
C ALA A 58 2.49 16.07 -24.20
N PHE A 59 1.91 15.86 -25.39
CA PHE A 59 0.58 15.27 -25.57
C PHE A 59 0.51 13.84 -25.01
N LEU A 60 1.44 12.95 -25.40
CA LEU A 60 1.48 11.58 -24.89
C LEU A 60 1.61 11.56 -23.36
N SER A 61 2.43 12.45 -22.79
CA SER A 61 2.60 12.59 -21.36
C SER A 61 1.29 12.97 -20.66
N THR A 62 0.65 14.06 -21.09
CA THR A 62 -0.61 14.57 -20.52
C THR A 62 -1.77 13.60 -20.70
N PHE A 63 -1.91 13.00 -21.89
CA PHE A 63 -2.91 11.98 -22.21
C PHE A 63 -2.81 10.78 -21.27
N ILE A 64 -1.61 10.18 -21.15
CA ILE A 64 -1.43 8.98 -20.34
C ILE A 64 -1.62 9.28 -18.85
N THR A 65 -1.22 10.46 -18.34
CA THR A 65 -1.45 10.82 -16.93
C THR A 65 -2.93 11.00 -16.61
N GLU A 66 -3.68 11.76 -17.43
CA GLU A 66 -5.11 12.03 -17.19
C GLU A 66 -5.97 10.77 -17.34
N VAL A 67 -5.72 9.97 -18.39
CA VAL A 67 -6.43 8.69 -18.62
C VAL A 67 -6.13 7.68 -17.51
N ALA A 68 -4.90 7.65 -16.98
CA ALA A 68 -4.54 6.78 -15.88
C ALA A 68 -5.16 7.20 -14.53
N GLU A 69 -5.51 8.48 -14.35
CA GLU A 69 -6.14 8.96 -13.11
C GLU A 69 -7.58 8.45 -12.99
N ALA A 70 -8.43 8.73 -13.99
CA ALA A 70 -9.88 8.48 -13.93
C ALA A 70 -10.37 7.18 -14.60
N SER A 71 -9.52 6.43 -15.32
CA SER A 71 -9.82 5.27 -16.18
C SER A 71 -10.18 5.63 -17.64
N PRO A 72 -9.76 4.84 -18.65
CA PRO A 72 -10.09 5.07 -20.06
C PRO A 72 -11.58 5.28 -20.34
N ALA A 73 -12.44 4.39 -19.85
CA ALA A 73 -13.88 4.46 -20.12
C ALA A 73 -14.53 5.75 -19.61
N ALA A 74 -14.04 6.30 -18.49
CA ALA A 74 -14.54 7.55 -17.91
C ALA A 74 -13.86 8.80 -18.49
N THR A 75 -12.71 8.65 -19.16
CA THR A 75 -11.92 9.78 -19.68
C THR A 75 -12.18 10.01 -21.16
N ILE A 76 -12.14 8.95 -21.98
CA ILE A 76 -12.25 9.02 -23.45
C ILE A 76 -13.44 8.20 -23.98
N GLY A 77 -14.24 7.59 -23.11
CA GLY A 77 -15.37 6.75 -23.51
C GLY A 77 -14.95 5.37 -24.04
N SER A 78 -15.90 4.70 -24.69
CA SER A 78 -15.74 3.33 -25.23
C SER A 78 -15.83 3.26 -26.76
N SER A 79 -15.80 4.42 -27.45
CA SER A 79 -15.90 4.53 -28.90
C SER A 79 -14.73 3.82 -29.62
N ALA A 80 -14.91 3.48 -30.90
CA ALA A 80 -13.84 2.89 -31.70
C ALA A 80 -12.61 3.82 -31.82
N PRO A 81 -12.77 5.14 -32.11
CA PRO A 81 -11.65 6.08 -32.11
C PRO A 81 -10.91 6.14 -30.78
N ALA A 82 -11.61 6.18 -29.63
CA ALA A 82 -10.97 6.19 -28.32
C ALA A 82 -10.10 4.95 -28.05
N LYS A 83 -10.56 3.76 -28.48
CA LYS A 83 -9.77 2.51 -28.40
C LYS A 83 -8.55 2.55 -29.33
N VAL A 84 -8.69 3.13 -30.52
CA VAL A 84 -7.58 3.32 -31.46
C VAL A 84 -6.56 4.30 -30.91
N LEU A 85 -6.98 5.45 -30.38
CA LEU A 85 -6.13 6.46 -29.75
C LEU A 85 -5.30 5.88 -28.60
N LEU A 86 -5.93 5.09 -27.73
CA LEU A 86 -5.23 4.43 -26.62
C LEU A 86 -4.16 3.45 -27.13
N ARG A 87 -4.43 2.72 -28.23
CA ARG A 87 -3.49 1.81 -28.87
C ARG A 87 -2.35 2.56 -29.58
N THR A 88 -2.65 3.62 -30.32
CA THR A 88 -1.63 4.42 -31.02
C THR A 88 -0.74 5.17 -30.04
N ALA A 89 -1.30 5.72 -28.95
CA ALA A 89 -0.53 6.35 -27.88
C ALA A 89 0.45 5.37 -27.22
N PHE A 90 0.02 4.13 -26.94
CA PHE A 90 0.91 3.07 -26.47
C PHE A 90 2.06 2.81 -27.45
N THR A 91 1.76 2.58 -28.74
CA THR A 91 2.79 2.24 -29.74
C THR A 91 3.75 3.39 -30.00
N LEU A 92 3.26 4.64 -30.05
CA LEU A 92 4.10 5.84 -30.16
C LEU A 92 5.00 6.00 -28.94
N THR A 93 4.45 5.90 -27.72
CA THR A 93 5.26 5.91 -26.49
C THR A 93 6.32 4.81 -26.51
N ALA A 94 5.96 3.59 -26.90
CA ALA A 94 6.90 2.47 -26.95
C ALA A 94 8.05 2.75 -27.93
N ARG A 95 7.74 3.23 -29.15
CA ARG A 95 8.76 3.64 -30.14
C ARG A 95 9.66 4.76 -29.61
N LEU A 96 9.10 5.84 -29.07
CA LEU A 96 9.87 6.98 -28.56
C LEU A 96 10.75 6.62 -27.34
N LEU A 97 10.34 5.68 -26.50
CA LEU A 97 11.13 5.21 -25.37
C LEU A 97 12.27 4.25 -25.75
N THR A 98 12.27 3.68 -26.96
CA THR A 98 13.31 2.72 -27.42
C THR A 98 14.19 3.20 -28.57
N LEU A 99 13.74 4.21 -29.33
CA LEU A 99 14.42 4.69 -30.54
C LEU A 99 15.11 6.05 -30.33
N SER A 100 14.52 6.93 -29.54
CA SER A 100 15.04 8.29 -29.35
C SER A 100 16.20 8.28 -28.35
N SER A 101 17.36 8.78 -28.78
CA SER A 101 18.55 8.92 -27.93
C SER A 101 18.96 10.39 -27.84
N PRO A 102 18.79 11.06 -26.68
CA PRO A 102 18.15 10.58 -25.46
C PRO A 102 16.61 10.45 -25.61
N PRO A 103 15.93 9.66 -24.76
CA PRO A 103 14.48 9.56 -24.75
C PRO A 103 13.82 10.88 -24.30
N PRO A 104 12.65 11.26 -24.82
CA PRO A 104 12.03 12.55 -24.53
C PRO A 104 11.74 12.76 -23.03
N ILE A 105 12.11 13.92 -22.49
CA ILE A 105 12.00 14.23 -21.06
C ILE A 105 10.57 14.01 -20.51
N PRO A 106 9.47 14.44 -21.17
CA PRO A 106 8.10 14.20 -20.66
C PRO A 106 7.78 12.73 -20.41
N LEU A 107 8.33 11.83 -21.23
CA LEU A 107 8.10 10.38 -21.21
C LEU A 107 9.03 9.64 -20.23
N THR A 108 10.02 10.32 -19.64
CA THR A 108 10.87 9.76 -18.58
C THR A 108 10.49 10.25 -17.18
N THR A 109 9.51 11.15 -17.05
CA THR A 109 9.09 11.68 -15.74
C THR A 109 8.50 10.59 -14.83
N PRO A 110 8.72 10.62 -13.51
CA PRO A 110 8.25 9.54 -12.63
C PRO A 110 6.72 9.40 -12.58
N THR A 111 6.00 10.53 -12.73
CA THR A 111 4.54 10.60 -12.84
C THR A 111 4.03 9.92 -14.11
N PHE A 112 4.69 10.16 -15.24
CA PHE A 112 4.37 9.47 -16.49
C PHE A 112 4.62 7.97 -16.38
N LEU A 113 5.79 7.56 -15.88
CA LEU A 113 6.16 6.13 -15.80
C LEU A 113 5.22 5.33 -14.90
N ALA A 114 4.81 5.90 -13.76
CA ALA A 114 3.76 5.33 -12.91
C ALA A 114 2.41 5.21 -13.64
N SER A 115 2.01 6.25 -14.37
CA SER A 115 0.73 6.30 -15.11
C SER A 115 0.70 5.32 -16.28
N PHE A 116 1.75 5.28 -17.09
CA PHE A 116 1.96 4.30 -18.17
C PHE A 116 1.89 2.86 -17.65
N SER A 117 2.55 2.59 -16.51
CA SER A 117 2.52 1.28 -15.86
C SER A 117 1.13 0.92 -15.29
N LYS A 118 0.41 1.89 -14.72
CA LYS A 118 -0.96 1.72 -14.21
C LYS A 118 -1.96 1.41 -15.32
N LEU A 119 -1.80 2.08 -16.47
CA LEU A 119 -2.68 2.04 -17.64
C LEU A 119 -2.44 0.79 -18.50
N PHE A 120 -1.17 0.50 -18.85
CA PHE A 120 -0.80 -0.58 -19.78
C PHE A 120 -0.21 -1.80 -19.08
N ARG A 121 -0.77 -2.20 -17.93
CA ARG A 121 -0.21 -3.22 -16.99
C ARG A 121 0.35 -4.49 -17.63
N LYS A 122 -0.27 -5.00 -18.70
CA LYS A 122 0.16 -6.21 -19.41
C LYS A 122 1.37 -5.99 -20.33
N ASN A 123 1.46 -4.82 -20.96
CA ASN A 123 2.39 -4.55 -22.07
C ASN A 123 3.57 -3.66 -21.64
N ALA A 124 3.33 -2.75 -20.68
CA ALA A 124 4.32 -1.83 -20.14
C ALA A 124 5.63 -2.51 -19.68
N PRO A 125 5.63 -3.70 -19.04
CA PRO A 125 6.89 -4.33 -18.61
C PRO A 125 7.84 -4.59 -19.77
N SER A 126 7.33 -5.14 -20.88
CA SER A 126 8.16 -5.44 -22.05
C SER A 126 8.79 -4.20 -22.70
N VAL A 127 8.07 -3.07 -22.67
CA VAL A 127 8.55 -1.78 -23.18
C VAL A 127 9.57 -1.17 -22.22
N LEU A 128 9.28 -1.16 -20.92
CA LEU A 128 10.14 -0.57 -19.91
C LEU A 128 11.47 -1.32 -19.78
N THR A 129 11.49 -2.65 -19.85
CA THR A 129 12.74 -3.42 -19.88
C THR A 129 13.59 -3.08 -21.10
N LYS A 130 13.00 -2.94 -22.30
CA LYS A 130 13.73 -2.53 -23.51
C LYS A 130 14.28 -1.11 -23.39
N ALA A 131 13.45 -0.17 -22.94
CA ALA A 131 13.82 1.22 -22.77
C ALA A 131 14.92 1.40 -21.69
N TRP A 132 14.85 0.66 -20.59
CA TRP A 132 15.87 0.71 -19.54
C TRP A 132 17.21 0.14 -20.01
N LYS A 133 17.20 -0.97 -20.77
CA LYS A 133 18.43 -1.50 -21.41
C LYS A 133 19.09 -0.47 -22.32
N ALA A 134 18.32 0.30 -23.09
CA ALA A 134 18.84 1.32 -23.99
C ALA A 134 19.28 2.62 -23.28
N HIS A 135 18.56 3.04 -22.23
CA HIS A 135 18.69 4.40 -21.68
C HIS A 135 18.70 4.47 -20.14
N ALA A 136 19.19 3.44 -19.44
CA ALA A 136 19.22 3.33 -17.97
C ALA A 136 19.56 4.65 -17.25
N ALA A 137 20.64 5.33 -17.66
CA ALA A 137 21.10 6.58 -17.04
C ALA A 137 20.05 7.71 -17.06
N ALA A 138 19.21 7.80 -18.10
CA ALA A 138 18.14 8.79 -18.19
C ALA A 138 17.01 8.49 -17.18
N PHE A 139 16.58 7.22 -17.10
CA PHE A 139 15.58 6.76 -16.14
C PHE A 139 16.05 6.92 -14.70
N GLU A 140 17.28 6.49 -14.39
CA GLU A 140 17.87 6.63 -13.06
C GLU A 140 18.02 8.10 -12.64
N THR A 141 18.43 8.99 -13.55
CA THR A 141 18.53 10.43 -13.28
C THR A 141 17.16 11.04 -12.96
N SER A 142 16.12 10.70 -13.73
CA SER A 142 14.74 11.13 -13.47
C SER A 142 14.21 10.61 -12.12
N LEU A 143 14.42 9.32 -11.84
CA LEU A 143 13.92 8.68 -10.63
C LEU A 143 14.71 9.04 -9.36
N ALA A 144 15.97 9.49 -9.48
CA ALA A 144 16.78 9.90 -8.33
C ALA A 144 16.14 11.03 -7.50
N GLY A 145 15.47 11.98 -8.16
CA GLY A 145 14.72 13.05 -7.49
C GLY A 145 13.51 12.53 -6.71
N LEU A 146 12.78 11.55 -7.29
CA LEU A 146 11.67 10.89 -6.63
C LEU A 146 12.17 10.07 -5.42
N LYS A 147 13.16 9.19 -5.62
CA LYS A 147 13.74 8.35 -4.55
C LYS A 147 14.17 9.20 -3.35
N LYS A 148 14.96 10.24 -3.60
CA LYS A 148 15.46 11.14 -2.54
C LYS A 148 14.33 11.84 -1.78
N SER A 149 13.30 12.32 -2.46
CA SER A 149 12.17 13.01 -1.81
C SER A 149 11.22 12.06 -1.07
N LEU A 150 11.09 10.82 -1.54
CA LEU A 150 10.38 9.76 -0.81
C LEU A 150 11.15 9.35 0.46
N THR A 151 12.46 9.08 0.37
CA THR A 151 13.31 8.80 1.55
C THR A 151 13.18 9.91 2.60
N GLN A 152 13.25 11.19 2.19
CA GLN A 152 13.07 12.31 3.13
C GLN A 152 11.67 12.36 3.78
N SER A 153 10.63 11.97 3.06
CA SER A 153 9.25 11.92 3.59
C SER A 153 9.08 10.73 4.55
N LEU A 154 9.69 9.59 4.24
CA LEU A 154 9.72 8.39 5.08
C LEU A 154 10.50 8.63 6.39
N GLU A 155 11.68 9.25 6.32
CA GLU A 155 12.49 9.65 7.48
C GLU A 155 11.79 10.67 8.39
N ALA A 156 10.96 11.54 7.83
CA ALA A 156 10.20 12.54 8.60
C ALA A 156 9.04 11.93 9.40
N GLY A 157 8.57 10.72 9.06
CA GLY A 157 7.51 10.01 9.77
C GLY A 157 6.23 10.85 9.89
N MET A 158 5.64 10.93 11.09
CA MET A 158 4.44 11.75 11.37
C MET A 158 4.58 13.26 11.08
N LYS A 159 5.78 13.76 10.78
CA LYS A 159 5.98 15.17 10.38
C LYS A 159 5.83 15.40 8.87
N ALA A 160 5.67 14.33 8.08
CA ALA A 160 5.37 14.40 6.66
C ALA A 160 3.85 14.46 6.41
N ASP A 161 3.48 14.94 5.22
CA ASP A 161 2.13 14.72 4.69
C ASP A 161 1.97 13.24 4.33
N LEU A 162 1.34 12.49 5.23
CA LEU A 162 1.13 11.05 5.09
C LEU A 162 0.23 10.70 3.90
N LYS A 163 -0.75 11.55 3.55
CA LYS A 163 -1.69 11.31 2.44
C LYS A 163 -0.99 11.49 1.09
N SER A 164 -0.16 12.52 0.96
CA SER A 164 0.72 12.70 -0.21
C SER A 164 1.76 11.58 -0.32
N LEU A 165 2.37 11.17 0.79
CA LEU A 165 3.31 10.04 0.81
C LEU A 165 2.64 8.73 0.36
N GLU A 166 1.45 8.41 0.89
CA GLU A 166 0.64 7.25 0.51
C GLU A 166 0.32 7.24 -0.99
N SER A 167 -0.23 8.34 -1.51
CA SER A 167 -0.55 8.48 -2.93
C SER A 167 0.69 8.31 -3.83
N ARG A 168 1.82 8.93 -3.47
CA ARG A 168 3.08 8.84 -4.24
C ARG A 168 3.68 7.43 -4.21
N LEU A 169 3.60 6.72 -3.09
CA LEU A 169 4.03 5.32 -3.01
C LEU A 169 3.07 4.37 -3.75
N ALA A 170 1.76 4.61 -3.69
CA ALA A 170 0.78 3.86 -4.47
C ALA A 170 1.00 4.02 -5.99
N GLY A 171 1.31 5.23 -6.45
CA GLY A 171 1.74 5.48 -7.83
C GLY A 171 3.04 4.76 -8.17
N LEU A 172 4.07 4.84 -7.31
CA LEU A 172 5.33 4.13 -7.47
C LEU A 172 5.14 2.60 -7.57
N ASN A 173 4.20 2.02 -6.81
CA ASN A 173 3.91 0.59 -6.85
C ASN A 173 3.50 0.09 -8.25
N HIS A 174 2.82 0.91 -9.06
CA HIS A 174 2.55 0.55 -10.45
C HIS A 174 3.82 0.43 -11.28
N LEU A 175 4.78 1.36 -11.11
CA LEU A 175 6.08 1.30 -11.79
C LEU A 175 6.95 0.14 -11.29
N LEU A 176 6.99 -0.11 -9.98
CA LEU A 176 7.75 -1.23 -9.39
C LEU A 176 7.26 -2.60 -9.86
N HIS A 177 5.94 -2.76 -10.04
CA HIS A 177 5.36 -3.96 -10.63
C HIS A 177 5.71 -4.10 -12.13
N ALA A 178 5.91 -3.01 -12.84
CA ALA A 178 6.19 -3.04 -14.28
C ALA A 178 7.70 -3.08 -14.63
N SER A 179 8.58 -2.64 -13.73
CA SER A 179 10.02 -2.56 -13.98
C SER A 179 10.85 -3.17 -12.83
N PRO A 180 11.40 -4.38 -13.03
CA PRO A 180 12.40 -4.98 -12.15
C PRO A 180 13.63 -4.08 -11.93
N ASP A 181 14.03 -3.34 -12.96
CA ASP A 181 15.16 -2.41 -12.88
C ASP A 181 14.87 -1.19 -12.00
N ALA A 182 13.62 -0.69 -12.01
CA ALA A 182 13.18 0.33 -11.07
C ALA A 182 13.19 -0.18 -9.62
N ALA A 183 12.74 -1.43 -9.38
CA ALA A 183 12.84 -2.06 -8.06
C ALA A 183 14.31 -2.17 -7.59
N GLY A 184 15.21 -2.61 -8.47
CA GLY A 184 16.65 -2.62 -8.22
C GLY A 184 17.22 -1.23 -7.93
N PHE A 185 16.83 -0.20 -8.69
CA PHE A 185 17.26 1.18 -8.44
C PHE A 185 16.76 1.71 -7.10
N PHE A 186 15.51 1.44 -6.72
CA PHE A 186 14.94 1.91 -5.45
C PHE A 186 15.60 1.25 -4.24
N LEU A 187 15.90 -0.06 -4.29
CA LEU A 187 16.64 -0.75 -3.24
C LEU A 187 18.16 -0.53 -3.27
N ALA A 188 18.71 0.19 -4.27
CA ALA A 188 20.16 0.44 -4.34
C ALA A 188 20.62 1.34 -3.19
N GLY A 189 21.32 0.77 -2.22
CA GLY A 189 21.63 1.41 -0.94
C GLY A 189 20.45 1.35 0.05
N SER A 190 20.74 1.25 1.35
CA SER A 190 19.73 0.93 2.37
C SER A 190 18.79 2.08 2.72
N ASP A 191 19.14 3.34 2.43
CA ASP A 191 18.38 4.54 2.85
C ASP A 191 16.86 4.46 2.56
N PHE A 192 16.48 3.88 1.42
CA PHE A 192 15.06 3.73 1.05
C PHE A 192 14.36 2.61 1.83
N SER A 193 14.98 1.43 1.96
CA SER A 193 14.42 0.31 2.74
C SER A 193 14.36 0.64 4.24
N ASP A 194 15.39 1.32 4.76
CA ASP A 194 15.47 1.76 6.14
C ASP A 194 14.40 2.84 6.42
N GLY A 195 14.16 3.72 5.45
CA GLY A 195 13.04 4.66 5.45
C GLY A 195 11.68 3.96 5.52
N LEU A 196 11.43 2.93 4.69
CA LEU A 196 10.19 2.15 4.72
C LEU A 196 9.97 1.48 6.08
N VAL A 197 11.00 0.86 6.65
CA VAL A 197 10.97 0.25 7.98
C VAL A 197 10.71 1.28 9.08
N SER A 198 11.32 2.46 8.99
CA SER A 198 11.15 3.55 9.94
C SER A 198 9.73 4.12 9.91
N ALA A 199 9.19 4.40 8.72
CA ALA A 199 7.84 4.92 8.55
C ALA A 199 6.76 3.93 9.02
N PHE A 200 6.98 2.62 8.86
CA PHE A 200 6.01 1.60 9.27
C PHE A 200 5.68 1.63 10.78
N LYS A 201 6.64 2.04 11.63
CA LYS A 201 6.47 2.03 13.11
C LYS A 201 5.37 2.97 13.62
N ILE A 202 5.00 3.99 12.84
CA ILE A 202 4.26 5.16 13.33
C ILE A 202 3.05 5.54 12.45
N THR A 203 2.52 4.57 11.69
CA THR A 203 1.57 4.85 10.60
C THR A 203 0.22 4.16 10.70
N ASN A 204 -0.78 4.84 10.12
CA ASN A 204 -2.16 4.43 9.97
C ASN A 204 -2.32 3.20 9.05
N PRO A 205 -3.42 2.44 9.15
CA PRO A 205 -3.61 1.21 8.36
C PRO A 205 -3.49 1.36 6.83
N PRO A 206 -3.99 2.43 6.17
CA PRO A 206 -3.83 2.61 4.73
C PRO A 206 -2.37 2.69 4.28
N LEU A 207 -1.55 3.52 4.94
CA LEU A 207 -0.13 3.66 4.60
C LEU A 207 0.66 2.40 4.93
N ARG A 208 0.34 1.66 6.01
CA ARG A 208 0.94 0.34 6.29
C ARG A 208 0.78 -0.62 5.10
N LYS A 209 -0.42 -0.74 4.53
CA LYS A 209 -0.70 -1.57 3.35
C LYS A 209 0.13 -1.14 2.13
N VAL A 210 0.26 0.17 1.89
CA VAL A 210 1.07 0.70 0.78
C VAL A 210 2.56 0.40 0.99
N LEU A 211 3.11 0.61 2.19
CA LEU A 211 4.51 0.31 2.55
C LEU A 211 4.85 -1.18 2.36
N ILE A 212 3.96 -2.08 2.81
CA ILE A 212 4.10 -3.53 2.60
C ILE A 212 4.09 -3.86 1.11
N THR A 213 3.17 -3.26 0.34
CA THR A 213 3.08 -3.46 -1.11
C THR A 213 4.35 -2.97 -1.81
N THR A 214 4.90 -1.81 -1.43
CA THR A 214 6.16 -1.29 -1.97
C THR A 214 7.33 -2.24 -1.68
N MET A 215 7.49 -2.68 -0.42
CA MET A 215 8.55 -3.61 -0.05
C MET A 215 8.41 -4.96 -0.77
N TYR A 216 7.19 -5.51 -0.83
CA TYR A 216 6.87 -6.73 -1.57
C TYR A 216 7.28 -6.62 -3.04
N LEU A 217 6.80 -5.60 -3.76
CA LEU A 217 7.10 -5.42 -5.18
C LEU A 217 8.59 -5.20 -5.43
N CYS A 218 9.28 -4.48 -4.54
CA CYS A 218 10.74 -4.33 -4.64
C CYS A 218 11.48 -5.68 -4.50
N LEU A 219 11.15 -6.50 -3.50
CA LEU A 219 11.77 -7.81 -3.28
C LEU A 219 11.49 -8.79 -4.43
N ILE A 220 10.24 -8.81 -4.91
CA ILE A 220 9.80 -9.61 -6.05
C ILE A 220 10.51 -9.16 -7.33
N GLY A 221 10.63 -7.85 -7.57
CA GLY A 221 11.36 -7.28 -8.71
C GLY A 221 12.84 -7.68 -8.77
N LEU A 222 13.53 -7.83 -7.62
CA LEU A 222 14.91 -8.35 -7.61
C LEU A 222 15.05 -9.79 -8.12
N THR A 223 13.96 -10.57 -8.16
CA THR A 223 13.95 -11.94 -8.71
C THR A 223 13.52 -12.02 -10.18
N GLU A 224 13.15 -10.88 -10.77
CA GLU A 224 12.65 -10.77 -12.14
C GLU A 224 13.71 -10.19 -13.09
N GLY A 225 13.43 -10.25 -14.39
CA GLY A 225 14.32 -9.80 -15.44
C GLY A 225 15.31 -10.87 -15.91
N GLU A 226 16.21 -10.44 -16.79
CA GLU A 226 17.27 -11.24 -17.40
C GLU A 226 18.44 -11.48 -16.44
N THR A 227 18.72 -10.49 -15.58
CA THR A 227 19.79 -10.53 -14.57
C THR A 227 19.23 -10.38 -13.13
N PRO A 228 18.58 -11.43 -12.58
CA PRO A 228 18.09 -11.42 -11.20
C PRO A 228 19.17 -11.08 -10.17
N ARG A 229 18.85 -10.18 -9.24
CA ARG A 229 19.80 -9.55 -8.30
C ARG A 229 19.79 -10.25 -6.94
N PHE A 230 19.97 -11.58 -6.93
CA PHE A 230 19.83 -12.40 -5.72
C PHE A 230 20.78 -12.05 -4.56
N GLY A 231 22.01 -11.57 -4.84
CA GLY A 231 22.90 -11.07 -3.78
C GLY A 231 22.31 -9.87 -3.04
N MET A 232 21.82 -8.90 -3.81
CA MET A 232 21.12 -7.71 -3.29
C MET A 232 19.84 -8.08 -2.53
N LEU A 233 19.09 -9.07 -2.99
CA LEU A 233 17.95 -9.61 -2.27
C LEU A 233 18.39 -10.17 -0.90
N ALA A 234 19.44 -10.98 -0.86
CA ALA A 234 19.93 -11.59 0.36
C ALA A 234 20.35 -10.54 1.40
N ASP A 235 20.95 -9.42 0.97
CA ASP A 235 21.33 -8.30 1.83
C ASP A 235 20.11 -7.54 2.38
N VAL A 236 19.11 -7.24 1.54
CA VAL A 236 17.88 -6.58 1.99
C VAL A 236 17.11 -7.47 2.98
N LEU A 237 17.03 -8.78 2.73
CA LEU A 237 16.42 -9.73 3.67
C LEU A 237 17.17 -9.79 5.01
N PHE A 238 18.50 -9.68 5.01
CA PHE A 238 19.30 -9.62 6.23
C PHE A 238 19.04 -8.32 7.02
N SER A 239 19.02 -7.17 6.35
CA SER A 239 18.70 -5.87 6.97
C SER A 239 17.28 -5.85 7.54
N LEU A 240 16.29 -6.41 6.83
CA LEU A 240 14.92 -6.55 7.33
C LEU A 240 14.85 -7.44 8.59
N LYS A 241 15.57 -8.57 8.61
CA LYS A 241 15.66 -9.43 9.80
C LYS A 241 16.26 -8.67 11.00
N SER A 242 17.39 -8.01 10.79
CA SER A 242 18.08 -7.24 11.83
C SER A 242 17.20 -6.13 12.42
N ALA A 243 16.44 -5.43 11.56
CA ALA A 243 15.49 -4.42 12.00
C ALA A 243 14.32 -5.03 12.80
N ALA A 244 13.81 -6.20 12.40
CA ALA A 244 12.71 -6.87 13.12
C ALA A 244 13.13 -7.42 14.49
N GLU A 245 14.34 -7.99 14.62
CA GLU A 245 14.89 -8.36 15.94
C GLU A 245 15.08 -7.11 16.81
N THR A 246 15.51 -5.98 16.22
CA THR A 246 15.62 -4.69 16.94
C THR A 246 14.26 -4.18 17.41
N HIS A 247 13.17 -4.44 16.68
CA HIS A 247 11.80 -4.13 17.16
C HIS A 247 11.40 -5.05 18.30
N LYS A 248 11.66 -6.36 18.17
CA LYS A 248 11.35 -7.39 19.17
C LYS A 248 12.09 -7.20 20.50
N ALA A 249 13.31 -6.68 20.48
CA ALA A 249 14.08 -6.31 21.66
C ALA A 249 13.77 -4.89 22.18
N GLY A 250 13.00 -4.09 21.42
CA GLY A 250 12.62 -2.73 21.79
C GLY A 250 11.29 -2.65 22.55
N PRO A 251 10.85 -1.43 22.93
CA PRO A 251 9.55 -1.21 23.59
C PRO A 251 8.35 -1.30 22.63
N LEU A 252 8.55 -1.77 21.39
CA LEU A 252 7.52 -1.90 20.37
C LEU A 252 7.12 -3.37 20.23
N ASN A 253 5.84 -3.61 19.94
CA ASN A 253 5.36 -4.98 19.73
C ASN A 253 6.04 -5.59 18.47
N VAL A 254 6.45 -6.86 18.56
CA VAL A 254 6.96 -7.66 17.42
C VAL A 254 6.01 -7.56 16.22
N ASN A 255 4.71 -7.51 16.50
CA ASN A 255 3.64 -7.42 15.53
C ASN A 255 3.56 -6.07 14.78
N ASP A 256 4.26 -5.02 15.22
CA ASP A 256 4.38 -3.74 14.51
C ASP A 256 5.68 -3.62 13.68
N SER A 257 6.34 -4.75 13.39
CA SER A 257 7.44 -4.81 12.42
C SER A 257 6.93 -4.94 10.98
N LEU A 258 7.48 -4.13 10.08
CA LEU A 258 7.22 -4.23 8.63
C LEU A 258 7.46 -5.64 8.11
N LEU A 259 8.53 -6.30 8.57
CA LEU A 259 8.86 -7.67 8.16
C LEU A 259 7.80 -8.66 8.63
N ALA A 260 7.36 -8.55 9.90
CA ALA A 260 6.39 -9.47 10.49
C ALA A 260 5.05 -9.38 9.73
N GLU A 261 4.59 -8.18 9.38
CA GLU A 261 3.36 -8.03 8.58
C GLU A 261 3.57 -8.46 7.12
N LEU A 262 4.72 -8.16 6.51
CA LEU A 262 5.07 -8.56 5.15
C LEU A 262 5.06 -10.09 4.97
N VAL A 263 5.69 -10.87 5.87
CA VAL A 263 5.73 -12.35 5.75
C VAL A 263 4.41 -13.04 6.11
N THR A 264 3.51 -12.30 6.76
CA THR A 264 2.20 -12.77 7.23
C THR A 264 1.12 -12.51 6.17
N VAL A 265 1.10 -11.28 5.63
CA VAL A 265 0.06 -10.75 4.71
C VAL A 265 0.48 -10.88 3.23
N THR A 266 1.64 -11.46 2.92
CA THR A 266 2.06 -11.73 1.53
C THR A 266 2.69 -13.12 1.37
N PRO A 267 2.60 -13.76 0.19
CA PRO A 267 3.25 -15.04 -0.07
C PRO A 267 4.76 -14.92 -0.33
N VAL A 268 5.39 -13.80 0.06
CA VAL A 268 6.75 -13.40 -0.37
C VAL A 268 7.79 -14.50 -0.19
N LEU A 269 7.81 -15.18 0.97
CA LEU A 269 8.83 -16.19 1.26
C LEU A 269 8.73 -17.40 0.30
N LYS A 270 7.50 -17.86 0.02
CA LYS A 270 7.25 -18.94 -0.95
C LYS A 270 7.59 -18.52 -2.37
N GLN A 271 7.26 -17.28 -2.74
CA GLN A 271 7.51 -16.73 -4.07
C GLN A 271 9.02 -16.52 -4.33
N LEU A 272 9.76 -16.02 -3.33
CA LEU A 272 11.21 -15.83 -3.41
C LEU A 272 11.95 -17.18 -3.48
N LEU A 273 11.55 -18.17 -2.67
CA LEU A 273 12.13 -19.52 -2.71
C LEU A 273 11.93 -20.14 -4.10
N LYS A 274 10.68 -20.22 -4.57
CA LYS A 274 10.32 -20.81 -5.86
C LYS A 274 11.12 -20.17 -7.00
N ARG A 275 11.21 -18.84 -7.04
CA ARG A 275 11.93 -18.13 -8.12
C ARG A 275 13.45 -18.26 -8.02
N ALA A 276 14.00 -18.38 -6.81
CA ALA A 276 15.41 -18.71 -6.66
C ALA A 276 15.71 -20.12 -7.18
N GLU A 277 14.79 -21.07 -7.01
CA GLU A 277 14.92 -22.45 -7.51
C GLU A 277 14.77 -22.50 -9.03
N GLU A 278 13.73 -21.86 -9.60
CA GLU A 278 13.53 -21.71 -11.05
C GLU A 278 14.70 -21.04 -11.78
N LYS A 279 15.51 -20.23 -11.07
CA LYS A 279 16.68 -19.52 -11.61
C LYS A 279 18.02 -20.14 -11.19
N GLY A 280 18.03 -21.31 -10.54
CA GLY A 280 19.26 -21.98 -10.08
C GLY A 280 20.07 -21.21 -9.01
N ALA A 281 19.50 -20.14 -8.44
CA ALA A 281 20.15 -19.24 -7.50
C ALA A 281 19.83 -19.53 -6.02
N ALA A 282 19.07 -20.61 -5.75
CA ALA A 282 18.64 -21.00 -4.41
C ALA A 282 19.77 -21.67 -3.58
N SER A 283 20.83 -20.90 -3.31
CA SER A 283 21.90 -21.31 -2.41
C SER A 283 21.37 -21.69 -1.02
N THR A 284 22.05 -22.61 -0.34
CA THR A 284 21.73 -23.02 1.04
C THR A 284 21.62 -21.82 1.98
N ALA A 285 22.53 -20.85 1.85
CA ALA A 285 22.50 -19.59 2.61
C ALA A 285 21.21 -18.76 2.35
N LEU A 286 20.74 -18.67 1.10
CA LEU A 286 19.49 -17.97 0.78
C LEU A 286 18.26 -18.73 1.30
N LYS A 287 18.22 -20.06 1.14
CA LYS A 287 17.15 -20.91 1.70
C LYS A 287 17.06 -20.76 3.22
N THR A 288 18.19 -20.85 3.94
CA THR A 288 18.24 -20.66 5.40
C THR A 288 17.83 -19.25 5.82
N ARG A 289 18.22 -18.20 5.07
CA ARG A 289 17.72 -16.83 5.32
C ARG A 289 16.20 -16.75 5.17
N ILE A 290 15.62 -17.30 4.10
CA ILE A 290 14.16 -17.31 3.88
C ILE A 290 13.44 -18.09 4.99
N SER A 291 13.92 -19.28 5.35
CA SER A 291 13.35 -20.09 6.45
C SER A 291 13.39 -19.37 7.79
N ALA A 292 14.48 -18.66 8.11
CA ALA A 292 14.59 -17.87 9.33
C ALA A 292 13.61 -16.68 9.41
N LEU A 293 13.04 -16.24 8.28
CA LEU A 293 12.00 -15.21 8.26
C LEU A 293 10.60 -15.77 8.57
N GLU A 294 10.39 -17.10 8.49
CA GLU A 294 9.10 -17.69 8.79
C GLU A 294 8.72 -17.56 10.27
N GLY A 295 9.71 -17.51 11.17
CA GLY A 295 9.51 -17.26 12.61
C GLY A 295 8.98 -15.87 12.96
N PHE A 296 8.87 -14.95 11.99
CA PHE A 296 8.23 -13.64 12.16
C PHE A 296 6.76 -13.60 11.71
N LYS A 297 6.19 -14.72 11.26
CA LYS A 297 4.75 -14.79 10.91
C LYS A 297 3.90 -14.62 12.17
N LYS A 298 2.92 -13.72 12.12
CA LYS A 298 1.99 -13.48 13.23
C LYS A 298 1.03 -14.69 13.37
N PRO A 299 0.83 -15.25 14.58
CA PRO A 299 -0.17 -16.31 14.78
C PRO A 299 -1.56 -15.79 14.42
N GLY A 300 -2.34 -16.58 13.68
CA GLY A 300 -3.68 -16.20 13.20
C GLY A 300 -3.73 -15.14 12.08
N GLY A 301 -2.59 -14.55 11.68
CA GLY A 301 -2.56 -13.46 10.70
C GLY A 301 -2.45 -13.89 9.22
N GLY A 302 -2.31 -15.18 8.94
CA GLY A 302 -2.21 -15.68 7.57
C GLY A 302 -3.49 -15.42 6.76
N PHE A 303 -3.36 -15.25 5.44
CA PHE A 303 -4.51 -15.08 4.54
C PHE A 303 -5.66 -16.04 4.87
N MET A 304 -6.77 -15.50 5.38
CA MET A 304 -8.10 -16.06 5.08
C MET A 304 -8.31 -15.89 3.58
N ARG A 305 -7.73 -16.80 2.82
CA ARG A 305 -7.90 -16.93 1.38
C ARG A 305 -9.40 -17.08 1.16
N PRO A 306 -10.08 -16.17 0.42
CA PRO A 306 -11.45 -16.43 0.02
C PRO A 306 -11.45 -17.81 -0.62
N LYS A 307 -12.30 -18.73 -0.12
CA LYS A 307 -12.48 -20.06 -0.73
C LYS A 307 -12.78 -19.78 -2.19
N ARG A 308 -11.82 -20.06 -3.09
CA ARG A 308 -12.05 -19.88 -4.52
C ARG A 308 -13.24 -20.75 -4.83
N LEU A 309 -14.33 -20.15 -5.32
CA LEU A 309 -15.43 -20.87 -5.94
C LEU A 309 -14.81 -21.82 -6.95
N VAL A 310 -14.79 -23.11 -6.59
CA VAL A 310 -14.29 -24.15 -7.47
C VAL A 310 -15.33 -24.24 -8.55
N LYS A 311 -15.03 -23.70 -9.73
CA LYS A 311 -15.78 -24.00 -10.95
C LYS A 311 -15.64 -25.51 -11.18
N ARG A 312 -16.53 -26.29 -10.58
CA ARG A 312 -16.73 -27.69 -10.92
C ARG A 312 -17.03 -27.70 -12.42
N LYS A 313 -16.23 -28.45 -13.18
CA LYS A 313 -16.66 -28.88 -14.51
C LYS A 313 -17.97 -29.64 -14.30
N VAL A 314 -18.95 -29.38 -15.15
CA VAL A 314 -20.18 -30.17 -15.20
C VAL A 314 -19.78 -31.55 -15.72
N ASP A 315 -19.62 -32.50 -14.80
CA ASP A 315 -19.56 -33.92 -15.12
C ASP A 315 -20.89 -34.55 -14.72
N LYS A 316 -21.46 -35.37 -15.61
CA LYS A 316 -22.82 -35.90 -15.46
C LYS A 316 -22.81 -37.07 -14.48
N GLY A 317 -23.20 -36.86 -13.24
CA GLY A 317 -23.37 -37.92 -12.25
C GLY A 317 -24.32 -37.54 -11.13
N LYS A 318 -25.31 -38.38 -10.85
CA LYS A 318 -26.21 -38.27 -9.69
C LYS A 318 -25.39 -38.26 -8.40
N GLY A 319 -25.36 -37.12 -7.71
CA GLY A 319 -24.84 -36.99 -6.35
C GLY A 319 -25.89 -36.31 -5.49
N VAL A 320 -26.22 -36.93 -4.35
CA VAL A 320 -27.19 -36.39 -3.38
C VAL A 320 -26.64 -35.05 -2.86
N VAL A 321 -27.51 -34.03 -2.81
CA VAL A 321 -27.18 -32.73 -2.23
C VAL A 321 -27.45 -32.80 -0.73
N ASP A 322 -26.44 -32.57 0.09
CA ASP A 322 -26.61 -32.45 1.55
C ASP A 322 -27.50 -31.24 1.85
N ALA A 323 -28.65 -31.49 2.49
CA ALA A 323 -29.67 -30.47 2.74
C ALA A 323 -29.17 -29.30 3.62
N GLU A 324 -28.15 -29.53 4.44
CA GLU A 324 -27.59 -28.56 5.37
C GLU A 324 -26.92 -27.35 4.66
N ASP A 325 -26.21 -27.58 3.54
CA ASP A 325 -25.55 -26.50 2.79
C ASP A 325 -26.57 -25.59 2.07
N VAL A 326 -27.67 -26.17 1.54
CA VAL A 326 -28.76 -25.42 0.91
C VAL A 326 -29.50 -24.57 1.95
N GLN A 327 -29.78 -25.15 3.12
CA GLN A 327 -30.48 -24.47 4.20
C GLN A 327 -29.65 -23.31 4.77
N ALA A 328 -28.33 -23.45 4.88
CA ALA A 328 -27.43 -22.36 5.27
C ALA A 328 -27.42 -21.19 4.26
N GLU A 329 -27.42 -21.48 2.96
CA GLU A 329 -27.43 -20.43 1.92
C GLU A 329 -28.77 -19.68 1.86
N LEU A 330 -29.90 -20.40 2.02
CA LEU A 330 -31.24 -19.81 2.16
C LEU A 330 -31.34 -18.90 3.41
N HIS A 331 -30.83 -19.33 4.56
CA HIS A 331 -30.84 -18.50 5.77
C HIS A 331 -30.05 -17.19 5.64
N ILE A 332 -28.93 -17.19 4.90
CA ILE A 332 -28.13 -15.97 4.66
C ILE A 332 -28.89 -15.00 3.73
N HIS A 333 -29.56 -15.52 2.70
CA HIS A 333 -30.37 -14.70 1.80
C HIS A 333 -31.53 -14.02 2.56
N ARG A 334 -32.30 -14.81 3.32
CA ARG A 334 -33.44 -14.34 4.11
C ARG A 334 -33.05 -13.33 5.20
N GLN A 335 -31.92 -13.53 5.90
CA GLN A 335 -31.39 -12.53 6.84
C GLN A 335 -31.05 -11.19 6.15
N SER A 336 -30.58 -11.23 4.90
CA SER A 336 -30.24 -10.03 4.13
C SER A 336 -31.50 -9.25 3.70
N GLN A 337 -32.57 -9.95 3.33
CA GLN A 337 -33.86 -9.35 2.99
C GLN A 337 -34.56 -8.75 4.22
N ILE A 338 -34.53 -9.45 5.36
CA ILE A 338 -35.04 -8.93 6.64
C ILE A 338 -34.32 -7.65 7.03
N ALA A 339 -32.98 -7.61 6.93
CA ALA A 339 -32.21 -6.40 7.23
C ALA A 339 -32.57 -5.21 6.32
N LEU A 340 -32.93 -5.45 5.05
CA LEU A 340 -33.34 -4.40 4.12
C LEU A 340 -34.69 -3.78 4.50
N ILE A 341 -35.68 -4.58 4.91
CA ILE A 341 -36.96 -4.06 5.40
C ILE A 341 -36.79 -3.35 6.75
N GLN A 342 -35.92 -3.85 7.63
CA GLN A 342 -35.63 -3.19 8.92
C GLN A 342 -34.85 -1.86 8.78
N ASP A 343 -34.12 -1.63 7.69
CA ASP A 343 -33.48 -0.33 7.39
C ASP A 343 -34.52 0.73 6.97
N LEU A 344 -35.63 0.30 6.35
CA LEU A 344 -36.78 1.15 6.02
C LEU A 344 -37.73 1.34 7.21
N PHE A 345 -37.94 0.30 8.01
CA PHE A 345 -38.86 0.26 9.15
C PHE A 345 -38.16 -0.30 10.41
N PRO A 346 -37.37 0.52 11.14
CA PRO A 346 -36.57 0.05 12.28
C PRO A 346 -37.39 -0.40 13.49
N ASP A 347 -38.68 -0.04 13.54
CA ASP A 347 -39.61 -0.43 14.60
C ASP A 347 -40.17 -1.87 14.41
N LEU A 348 -39.92 -2.50 13.25
CA LEU A 348 -40.35 -3.88 12.98
C LEU A 348 -39.32 -4.90 13.46
N GLY A 349 -39.79 -5.85 14.28
CA GLY A 349 -39.01 -6.97 14.76
C GLY A 349 -38.71 -7.98 13.65
N SER A 350 -37.53 -8.60 13.71
CA SER A 350 -37.06 -9.50 12.64
C SER A 350 -37.90 -10.77 12.49
N ALA A 351 -38.61 -11.23 13.54
CA ALA A 351 -39.51 -12.39 13.42
C ALA A 351 -40.85 -11.99 12.78
N PHE A 352 -41.32 -10.77 13.05
CA PHE A 352 -42.47 -10.20 12.36
C PHE A 352 -42.19 -10.09 10.85
N VAL A 353 -41.07 -9.46 10.47
CA VAL A 353 -40.64 -9.37 9.07
C VAL A 353 -40.41 -10.76 8.44
N SER A 354 -39.88 -11.72 9.20
CA SER A 354 -39.73 -13.10 8.72
C SER A 354 -41.08 -13.75 8.37
N LYS A 355 -42.13 -13.51 9.16
CA LYS A 355 -43.50 -14.03 8.91
C LYS A 355 -44.16 -13.33 7.71
N LEU A 356 -43.90 -12.04 7.50
CA LEU A 356 -44.34 -11.35 6.28
C LEU A 356 -43.75 -12.02 5.03
N PHE A 357 -42.46 -12.37 5.05
CA PHE A 357 -41.84 -13.09 3.93
C PHE A 357 -42.39 -14.51 3.72
N ASP A 358 -42.82 -15.22 4.78
CA ASP A 358 -43.48 -16.52 4.62
C ASP A 358 -44.85 -16.39 3.90
N GLU A 359 -45.62 -15.33 4.17
CA GLU A 359 -46.93 -15.09 3.56
C GLU A 359 -46.83 -14.52 2.13
N PHE A 360 -45.90 -13.59 1.90
CA PHE A 360 -45.73 -12.87 0.62
C PHE A 360 -44.62 -13.43 -0.28
N GLY A 361 -44.09 -14.63 0.02
CA GLY A 361 -43.21 -15.39 -0.89
C GLY A 361 -41.78 -14.85 -1.05
N ASP A 362 -41.15 -14.42 0.04
CA ASP A 362 -39.80 -13.83 0.09
C ASP A 362 -39.59 -12.57 -0.81
N ASP A 363 -40.65 -11.91 -1.30
CA ASP A 363 -40.54 -10.69 -2.12
C ASP A 363 -40.48 -9.40 -1.28
N THR A 364 -39.37 -8.65 -1.39
CA THR A 364 -39.14 -7.40 -0.67
C THR A 364 -40.03 -6.24 -1.13
N GLU A 365 -40.39 -6.18 -2.41
CA GLU A 365 -41.19 -5.06 -2.96
C GLU A 365 -42.66 -5.21 -2.55
N VAL A 366 -43.20 -6.43 -2.64
CA VAL A 366 -44.58 -6.75 -2.21
C VAL A 366 -44.76 -6.50 -0.71
N VAL A 367 -43.87 -7.01 0.14
CA VAL A 367 -43.94 -6.77 1.60
C VAL A 367 -43.84 -5.27 1.91
N THR A 368 -43.01 -4.52 1.18
CA THR A 368 -42.89 -3.06 1.38
C THR A 368 -44.17 -2.32 0.97
N SER A 369 -44.86 -2.73 -0.11
CA SER A 369 -46.15 -2.13 -0.50
C SER A 369 -47.22 -2.36 0.57
N HIS A 370 -47.41 -3.59 1.03
CA HIS A 370 -48.38 -3.91 2.09
C HIS A 370 -48.07 -3.21 3.43
N LEU A 371 -46.80 -2.95 3.74
CA LEU A 371 -46.40 -2.15 4.91
C LEU A 371 -46.66 -0.64 4.75
N LEU A 372 -46.61 -0.11 3.53
CA LEU A 372 -46.90 1.31 3.24
C LEU A 372 -48.40 1.59 3.12
N GLU A 373 -49.17 0.61 2.66
CA GLU A 373 -50.62 0.70 2.44
C GLU A 373 -51.44 0.28 3.69
N ASP A 374 -50.76 -0.23 4.74
CA ASP A 374 -51.33 -0.81 5.98
C ASP A 374 -52.31 -1.98 5.73
N ASP A 375 -52.36 -2.51 4.50
CA ASP A 375 -53.19 -3.62 4.03
C ASP A 375 -52.55 -4.98 4.35
N LEU A 376 -52.39 -5.23 5.65
CA LEU A 376 -51.93 -6.50 6.19
C LEU A 376 -53.12 -7.45 6.47
N PRO A 377 -53.01 -8.74 6.11
CA PRO A 377 -53.97 -9.77 6.49
C PRO A 377 -54.30 -9.70 8.00
N PRO A 378 -55.57 -9.96 8.42
CA PRO A 378 -55.98 -9.76 9.81
C PRO A 378 -55.17 -10.60 10.81
N HIS A 379 -54.71 -11.78 10.40
CA HIS A 379 -53.86 -12.65 11.22
C HIS A 379 -52.42 -12.14 11.41
N LEU A 380 -51.96 -11.19 10.58
CA LEU A 380 -50.66 -10.50 10.69
C LEU A 380 -50.80 -9.12 11.36
N ARG A 381 -51.99 -8.49 11.31
CA ARG A 381 -52.26 -7.21 11.97
C ARG A 381 -52.25 -7.30 13.50
N ASP A 382 -52.70 -8.43 14.05
CA ASP A 382 -52.78 -8.69 15.50
C ASP A 382 -51.46 -9.26 16.10
N LEU A 383 -50.48 -9.57 15.26
CA LEU A 383 -49.17 -10.06 15.70
C LEU A 383 -48.29 -8.95 16.29
N ASN A 384 -47.45 -9.30 17.27
CA ASN A 384 -46.57 -8.32 17.91
C ASN A 384 -45.50 -7.81 16.93
N ARG A 385 -45.70 -6.59 16.41
CA ARG A 385 -44.81 -5.91 15.47
C ARG A 385 -43.35 -5.86 15.93
N GLY A 386 -43.07 -5.92 17.23
CA GLY A 386 -41.71 -5.91 17.82
C GLY A 386 -41.05 -7.28 18.04
N GLU A 387 -41.65 -8.40 17.59
CA GLU A 387 -41.10 -9.74 17.82
C GLU A 387 -39.77 -9.94 17.06
N GLN A 388 -38.68 -10.19 17.79
CA GLN A 388 -37.35 -10.44 17.22
C GLN A 388 -37.11 -11.94 17.03
N LEU A 389 -36.46 -12.32 15.93
CA LEU A 389 -35.97 -13.69 15.77
C LEU A 389 -34.98 -14.00 16.90
N ILE A 390 -35.16 -15.15 17.56
CA ILE A 390 -34.15 -15.69 18.47
C ILE A 390 -33.01 -16.24 17.60
N THR A 391 -32.10 -15.34 17.19
CA THR A 391 -30.86 -15.74 16.54
C THR A 391 -30.06 -16.56 17.54
N GLN A 392 -29.92 -17.87 17.29
CA GLN A 392 -28.95 -18.69 18.01
C GLN A 392 -27.54 -18.26 17.63
N ASP A 393 -27.00 -17.23 18.30
CA ASP A 393 -25.56 -17.03 18.33
C ASP A 393 -25.05 -16.48 19.67
N ARG A 394 -23.90 -17.01 20.09
CA ARG A 394 -23.00 -16.50 21.14
C ARG A 394 -23.45 -16.51 22.60
N ALA A 395 -24.26 -17.47 23.03
CA ALA A 395 -24.33 -17.86 24.45
C ALA A 395 -24.18 -19.38 24.66
N ALA A 396 -23.25 -19.78 25.53
CA ALA A 396 -23.11 -21.12 26.12
C ALA A 396 -22.69 -22.32 25.22
N LEU A 397 -21.55 -22.25 24.54
CA LEU A 397 -20.72 -23.46 24.30
C LEU A 397 -19.74 -23.69 25.45
N ARG A 398 -20.27 -24.19 26.58
CA ARG A 398 -19.47 -24.99 27.51
C ARG A 398 -19.39 -26.42 26.95
N PRO A 399 -18.21 -27.04 26.79
CA PRO A 399 -18.14 -28.44 26.38
C PRO A 399 -18.71 -29.32 27.49
N ARG A 400 -19.92 -29.84 27.29
CA ARG A 400 -20.56 -30.80 28.19
C ARG A 400 -20.79 -32.10 27.44
N HIS A 401 -19.76 -32.94 27.40
CA HIS A 401 -19.92 -34.33 26.98
C HIS A 401 -20.70 -35.12 28.05
N ARG A 402 -21.85 -35.63 27.64
CA ARG A 402 -22.61 -36.78 28.19
C ARG A 402 -23.35 -37.37 26.98
N THR A 403 -23.52 -38.68 26.82
CA THR A 403 -23.23 -39.82 27.69
C THR A 403 -23.08 -41.05 26.81
N GLN A 404 -22.26 -42.03 27.20
CA GLN A 404 -22.56 -43.43 26.93
C GLN A 404 -22.92 -44.11 28.26
N THR A 405 -23.88 -45.03 28.20
CA THR A 405 -24.40 -45.87 29.28
C THR A 405 -23.64 -47.23 29.26
N HIS A 406 -23.64 -48.15 30.23
CA HIS A 406 -24.52 -48.52 31.37
C HIS A 406 -23.68 -49.10 32.57
N THR A 407 -24.37 -49.65 33.58
CA THR A 407 -23.93 -50.37 34.80
C THR A 407 -23.62 -49.47 36.03
N THR A 408 -24.22 -49.54 37.24
CA THR A 408 -24.83 -50.61 38.10
C THR A 408 -23.76 -51.26 39.01
N THR A 409 -23.69 -51.07 40.35
CA THR A 409 -24.62 -50.47 41.37
C THR A 409 -23.88 -49.95 42.65
N THR A 410 -24.64 -49.60 43.71
CA THR A 410 -24.29 -49.58 45.17
C THR A 410 -23.56 -48.36 45.80
N PRO A 411 -23.73 -48.09 47.12
CA PRO A 411 -23.92 -46.72 47.65
C PRO A 411 -22.74 -46.12 48.48
N PRO A 412 -22.80 -44.83 48.88
CA PRO A 412 -21.70 -44.14 49.57
C PRO A 412 -21.82 -44.10 51.11
N THR A 413 -20.67 -44.12 51.79
CA THR A 413 -20.54 -43.84 53.24
C THR A 413 -19.62 -42.63 53.48
N PRO A 414 -19.98 -41.63 54.31
CA PRO A 414 -19.20 -40.41 54.49
C PRO A 414 -18.36 -40.36 55.79
N GLN A 415 -17.11 -39.91 55.70
CA GLN A 415 -16.34 -39.36 56.84
C GLN A 415 -15.58 -38.11 56.37
N ARG A 416 -15.91 -36.89 56.81
CA ARG A 416 -15.71 -36.22 58.12
C ARG A 416 -14.30 -35.66 58.37
N LEU A 417 -14.26 -34.33 58.32
CA LEU A 417 -13.65 -33.41 59.30
C LEU A 417 -12.12 -33.34 59.50
N ARG A 418 -11.58 -32.19 59.10
CA ARG A 418 -10.84 -31.20 59.93
C ARG A 418 -10.94 -29.86 59.16
N ARG A 419 -11.53 -28.73 59.61
CA ARG A 419 -11.61 -28.05 60.93
C ARG A 419 -10.20 -27.90 61.54
N ARG A 420 -9.68 -26.69 61.81
CA ARG A 420 -10.34 -25.53 62.47
C ARG A 420 -9.49 -24.23 62.34
N ARG A 421 -10.17 -23.06 62.38
CA ARG A 421 -9.79 -21.80 63.10
C ARG A 421 -8.63 -20.93 62.52
N THR A 422 -8.60 -19.58 62.68
CA THR A 422 -9.49 -18.63 63.42
C THR A 422 -9.38 -17.15 62.96
N ARG A 423 -10.50 -16.40 63.09
CA ARG A 423 -10.67 -15.00 63.59
C ARG A 423 -9.98 -13.81 62.89
N GLN A 424 -10.76 -12.82 62.40
CA GLN A 424 -11.05 -11.47 62.99
C GLN A 424 -10.03 -10.40 62.53
N THR A 425 -10.33 -9.10 62.34
CA THR A 425 -11.50 -8.26 62.73
C THR A 425 -11.72 -7.09 61.74
N ARG A 426 -12.94 -6.57 61.66
CA ARG A 426 -13.33 -5.22 61.14
C ARG A 426 -13.44 -4.23 62.33
N PRO A 427 -13.89 -2.96 62.19
CA PRO A 427 -13.60 -1.88 61.22
C PRO A 427 -13.31 -0.52 61.93
N ARG A 428 -13.15 0.61 61.22
CA ARG A 428 -13.67 1.93 61.67
C ARG A 428 -13.83 2.97 60.56
N CYS A 429 -14.75 3.92 60.78
CA CYS A 429 -15.20 4.96 59.85
C CYS A 429 -14.63 6.35 60.23
N LEU A 430 -14.81 7.35 59.33
CA LEU A 430 -15.17 8.78 59.52
C LEU A 430 -14.71 9.56 58.26
N GLN A 431 -15.59 10.00 57.36
CA GLN A 431 -16.34 11.28 57.35
C GLN A 431 -15.49 12.56 57.16
N THR A 432 -15.55 13.14 55.93
CA THR A 432 -15.91 14.55 55.52
C THR A 432 -15.42 15.79 56.32
N PRO A 433 -15.51 17.07 55.82
CA PRO A 433 -16.22 17.59 54.63
C PRO A 433 -15.51 18.68 53.74
N LEU A 434 -16.20 19.02 52.64
CA LEU A 434 -16.34 20.34 51.94
C LEU A 434 -15.26 21.45 52.03
N ARG A 435 -14.91 22.00 50.86
CA ARG A 435 -14.97 23.47 50.64
C ARG A 435 -15.32 23.85 49.20
N GLN A 436 -16.32 24.72 49.04
CA GLN A 436 -16.71 25.35 47.77
C GLN A 436 -16.01 26.73 47.63
N ALA A 437 -15.75 27.18 46.40
CA ALA A 437 -15.61 28.59 46.06
C ALA A 437 -16.02 28.84 44.59
N LYS A 438 -16.56 30.04 44.31
CA LYS A 438 -17.38 30.37 43.12
C LYS A 438 -16.63 31.25 42.08
N PRO A 439 -17.20 31.47 40.87
CA PRO A 439 -16.48 32.03 39.71
C PRO A 439 -16.62 33.56 39.51
N ARG A 440 -15.84 34.11 38.56
CA ARG A 440 -16.11 35.35 37.80
C ARG A 440 -15.95 35.01 36.31
N LYS A 441 -16.96 35.09 35.43
CA LYS A 441 -17.75 36.24 34.91
C LYS A 441 -16.97 37.25 34.06
N ASP A 442 -17.37 37.29 32.79
CA ASP A 442 -17.41 38.43 31.85
C ASP A 442 -16.05 39.08 31.44
N SER A 443 -15.87 39.63 30.24
CA SER A 443 -16.86 40.17 29.30
C SER A 443 -16.44 40.09 27.82
N ARG A 444 -17.46 40.13 26.96
CA ARG A 444 -17.40 40.22 25.48
C ARG A 444 -16.68 41.49 25.00
N ARG A 445 -16.02 41.44 23.83
CA ARG A 445 -16.11 42.54 22.84
C ARG A 445 -16.03 42.03 21.40
N ARG A 446 -16.91 42.57 20.56
CA ARG A 446 -17.04 42.28 19.12
C ARG A 446 -16.04 43.12 18.32
N ALA A 447 -15.60 42.61 17.16
CA ALA A 447 -15.38 43.40 15.96
C ALA A 447 -15.57 42.50 14.72
N GLN A 448 -16.34 42.98 13.73
CA GLN A 448 -16.51 42.34 12.41
C GLN A 448 -15.89 43.24 11.33
N ARG A 449 -15.74 42.66 10.11
CA ARG A 449 -15.50 43.32 8.80
C ARG A 449 -14.05 43.76 8.48
N PRO A 450 -13.69 43.91 7.20
CA PRO A 450 -14.09 43.09 6.03
C PRO A 450 -12.92 42.73 5.08
N LEU A 451 -13.25 41.98 4.01
CA LEU A 451 -12.39 41.76 2.83
C LEU A 451 -12.13 43.07 2.05
N HIS A 452 -10.89 43.29 1.58
CA HIS A 452 -10.61 43.65 0.17
C HIS A 452 -9.11 43.59 -0.21
N ARG A 453 -8.86 43.20 -1.47
CA ARG A 453 -7.65 43.32 -2.33
C ARG A 453 -6.35 43.93 -1.77
N ALA A 454 -5.21 43.28 -2.05
CA ALA A 454 -4.18 43.83 -2.97
C ALA A 454 -3.16 42.75 -3.44
N GLN A 455 -2.91 42.70 -4.74
CA GLN A 455 -1.66 42.16 -5.29
C GLN A 455 -0.56 43.22 -5.13
N GLN A 456 0.70 42.86 -4.82
CA GLN A 456 1.83 43.75 -5.14
C GLN A 456 3.22 43.06 -5.20
N GLY A 457 4.02 43.58 -6.13
CA GLY A 457 5.37 43.23 -6.55
C GLY A 457 6.38 42.56 -5.59
N ARG A 458 7.10 41.57 -6.14
CA ARG A 458 8.42 41.17 -5.63
C ARG A 458 9.49 42.19 -6.06
N HIS A 459 9.83 43.13 -5.19
CA HIS A 459 11.02 43.97 -5.41
C HIS A 459 12.34 43.19 -5.22
N PRO A 460 13.41 43.50 -5.99
CA PRO A 460 14.72 42.90 -5.82
C PRO A 460 15.41 43.37 -4.52
N LEU A 461 16.08 42.44 -3.83
CA LEU A 461 16.80 42.75 -2.58
C LEU A 461 18.02 43.65 -2.83
N GLY A 462 17.97 44.87 -2.30
CA GLY A 462 19.07 45.83 -2.38
C GLY A 462 20.42 45.33 -1.81
N PRO A 463 21.53 46.05 -2.08
CA PRO A 463 22.90 45.56 -1.91
C PRO A 463 23.27 45.12 -0.48
N ARG A 464 22.59 45.61 0.56
CA ARG A 464 22.75 45.14 1.96
C ARG A 464 22.32 43.67 2.14
N GLY A 465 21.27 43.21 1.45
CA GLY A 465 20.80 41.83 1.50
C GLY A 465 21.78 40.82 0.88
N VAL A 466 22.41 41.20 -0.24
CA VAL A 466 23.44 40.39 -0.91
C VAL A 466 24.68 40.20 -0.02
N ARG A 467 25.12 41.26 0.69
CA ARG A 467 26.22 41.19 1.65
C ARG A 467 25.92 40.23 2.81
N LEU A 468 24.68 40.21 3.33
CA LEU A 468 24.22 39.29 4.37
C LEU A 468 24.19 37.82 3.90
N ARG A 469 23.67 37.54 2.69
CA ARG A 469 23.73 36.19 2.10
C ARG A 469 25.18 35.71 1.89
N ARG A 470 26.07 36.56 1.36
CA ARG A 470 27.51 36.25 1.20
C ARG A 470 28.20 35.97 2.55
N ARG A 471 27.89 36.72 3.62
CA ARG A 471 28.40 36.45 4.99
C ARG A 471 27.90 35.11 5.56
N ARG A 472 26.61 34.76 5.37
CA ARG A 472 26.06 33.45 5.79
C ARG A 472 26.71 32.29 5.03
N ALA A 473 26.89 32.41 3.70
CA ALA A 473 27.58 31.40 2.88
C ALA A 473 29.04 31.18 3.33
N ARG A 474 29.82 32.26 3.56
CA ARG A 474 31.20 32.17 4.07
C ARG A 474 31.28 31.50 5.45
N ARG A 475 30.34 31.78 6.38
CA ARG A 475 30.25 31.07 7.68
C ARG A 475 29.96 29.57 7.48
N HIS A 476 29.07 29.21 6.56
CA HIS A 476 28.74 27.81 6.29
C HIS A 476 29.92 27.03 5.66
N LEU A 477 30.69 27.67 4.78
CA LEU A 477 31.89 27.08 4.17
C LEU A 477 33.00 26.85 5.21
N ARG A 478 33.24 27.82 6.10
CA ARG A 478 34.18 27.68 7.24
C ARG A 478 33.77 26.52 8.17
N ARG A 479 32.47 26.36 8.48
CA ARG A 479 31.95 25.21 9.24
C ARG A 479 32.19 23.87 8.52
N ARG A 480 31.98 23.79 7.20
CA ARG A 480 32.28 22.57 6.40
C ARG A 480 33.78 22.25 6.38
N ARG A 481 34.68 23.24 6.21
CA ARG A 481 36.15 23.03 6.28
C ARG A 481 36.59 22.51 7.66
N ARG A 482 36.11 23.10 8.77
CA ARG A 482 36.40 22.61 10.14
C ARG A 482 35.91 21.17 10.36
N ARG A 483 34.72 20.79 9.87
CA ARG A 483 34.22 19.39 9.95
C ARG A 483 35.09 18.41 9.14
N ARG A 484 35.51 18.75 7.91
CA ARG A 484 36.45 17.92 7.12
C ARG A 484 37.80 17.75 7.84
N HIS A 485 38.34 18.81 8.45
CA HIS A 485 39.61 18.74 9.16
C HIS A 485 39.55 17.87 10.43
N ARG A 486 38.44 17.92 11.19
CA ARG A 486 38.20 17.01 12.33
C ARG A 486 38.08 15.54 11.88
N ARG A 487 37.39 15.24 10.77
CA ARG A 487 37.34 13.87 10.20
C ARG A 487 38.73 13.36 9.79
N ARG A 488 39.54 14.18 9.10
CA ARG A 488 40.93 13.81 8.75
C ARG A 488 41.83 13.56 9.97
N ARG A 489 41.70 14.35 11.06
CA ARG A 489 42.43 14.09 12.32
C ARG A 489 42.01 12.76 12.96
N ARG A 490 40.70 12.44 13.03
CA ARG A 490 40.21 11.15 13.56
C ARG A 490 40.74 9.94 12.75
N GLN A 491 40.73 10.02 11.42
CA GLN A 491 41.29 8.95 10.57
C GLN A 491 42.80 8.75 10.75
N ARG A 492 43.58 9.83 10.92
CA ARG A 492 45.02 9.71 11.23
C ARG A 492 45.28 9.13 12.62
N GLY A 493 44.46 9.47 13.62
CA GLY A 493 44.52 8.87 14.97
C GLY A 493 44.29 7.35 14.95
N GLY A 494 43.20 6.90 14.31
CA GLY A 494 42.88 5.47 14.21
C GLY A 494 43.97 4.64 13.49
N ARG A 495 44.63 5.19 12.47
CA ARG A 495 45.76 4.52 11.81
C ARG A 495 47.02 4.41 12.67
N ARG A 496 47.26 5.34 13.62
CA ARG A 496 48.35 5.20 14.60
C ARG A 496 48.04 4.16 15.68
N ALA A 497 46.81 4.11 16.19
CA ALA A 497 46.38 3.08 17.14
C ALA A 497 46.51 1.66 16.54
N LYS A 498 46.03 1.47 15.30
CA LYS A 498 46.10 0.18 14.60
C LYS A 498 47.52 -0.25 14.16
N ARG A 499 48.52 0.65 14.24
CA ARG A 499 49.94 0.29 14.09
C ARG A 499 50.60 -0.14 15.40
N ARG A 500 50.19 0.40 16.56
CA ARG A 500 50.70 -0.07 17.88
C ARG A 500 50.24 -1.51 18.17
N GLN A 501 48.95 -1.81 18.00
CA GLN A 501 48.41 -3.17 18.13
C GLN A 501 48.95 -4.23 17.15
N ARG A 502 49.89 -3.88 16.26
CA ARG A 502 50.61 -4.84 15.39
C ARG A 502 52.11 -4.93 15.69
N GLY A 503 52.63 -4.16 16.64
CA GLY A 503 54.01 -4.29 17.12
C GLY A 503 54.16 -5.37 18.18
N ASP A 504 53.16 -5.47 19.08
CA ASP A 504 53.24 -6.29 20.30
C ASP A 504 52.90 -7.78 20.07
N ALA A 505 53.00 -8.27 18.84
CA ALA A 505 52.54 -9.62 18.44
C ALA A 505 53.63 -10.49 17.77
N VAL A 506 54.90 -10.08 17.84
CA VAL A 506 56.04 -10.81 17.27
C VAL A 506 57.21 -10.86 18.25
N GLN A 507 57.03 -11.62 19.34
CA GLN A 507 58.11 -12.18 20.15
C GLN A 507 57.55 -13.37 20.94
N GLY A 508 57.94 -14.58 20.56
CA GLY A 508 57.34 -15.82 21.05
C GLY A 508 57.71 -17.01 20.16
N VAL A 509 59.00 -17.36 20.13
CA VAL A 509 59.54 -18.55 19.46
C VAL A 509 60.05 -19.50 20.55
N PRO A 510 59.57 -20.76 20.63
CA PRO A 510 60.10 -21.76 21.56
C PRO A 510 60.94 -22.86 20.87
N GLY A 511 62.10 -23.17 21.46
CA GLY A 511 62.60 -24.56 21.63
C GLY A 511 63.30 -25.30 20.48
N GLY A 512 64.33 -26.09 20.83
CA GLY A 512 65.10 -27.02 19.98
C GLY A 512 66.56 -26.58 19.82
N SER A 513 67.58 -27.08 20.53
CA SER A 513 68.03 -28.49 20.74
C SER A 513 68.49 -29.16 19.44
N ASP A 514 69.79 -29.15 19.14
CA ASP A 514 70.69 -30.31 19.35
C ASP A 514 72.10 -30.14 18.71
N CYS A 515 73.01 -31.00 19.15
CA CYS A 515 74.32 -31.40 18.57
C CYS A 515 75.62 -30.64 18.92
N VAL A 516 76.54 -31.44 19.50
CA VAL A 516 77.99 -31.30 19.79
C VAL A 516 78.37 -30.38 20.95
#